data_AF-A0A1Z5JD44-F1
#
_entry.id   AF-A0A1Z5JD44-F1
#
_cell.length_a   1.000
_cell.length_b   1.000
_cell.length_c   1.000
_cell.angle_alpha   90.00
_cell.angle_beta   90.00
_cell.angle_gamma   90.00
#
_symmetry.space_group_name_H-M   'P 1'
#
loop_
_entity.id
_entity.type
_entity.pdbx_description
1 polymer ?
#
loop_
_entity_poly.entity_id
_entity_poly.type
_entity_poly.pdbx_seq_one_letter_code
_entity_poly.pdbx_strand_id
1 'polypeptide(L)'
;MRSCHCWFYYSVLISGLTTASWSAFVVQVPQATRASVLLWSKVKRGQLGNTVGVATTTTTTTTTTTKKKKESKKKKYTDKSAISPDLAKWMMENPQTDDNEKTTSLSATPPKTSSRRERQSIRLAEQQVQREKIEGLVEQLEQMLDIKSENNKKTVSVPDILALVRELTQQTSSSPLTQLVGTTQRRDYRLAWVGSDDSVTHIGTGLHKVPLARLQEVFLSFPGRNRVLLQEVIRILGPFPNVRNTLSGSSRSSTRDGVTEWNVQWESMVDGTGKELLAGKEENIKSVPLRVYYSDEMVIIASRPCDDPWQGNGENVLLFLREDDLENKLEALRVA
;
A
#
# COMPACT_ATOMS: atom_id res chain seq x y z
N MET A 1 24.94 -9.91 -40.53
CA MET A 1 23.63 -9.31 -40.84
C MET A 1 23.05 -8.74 -39.56
N ARG A 2 23.16 -7.42 -39.37
CA ARG A 2 22.64 -6.69 -38.20
C ARG A 2 21.71 -5.61 -38.74
N SER A 3 20.43 -5.68 -38.39
CA SER A 3 19.44 -4.68 -38.79
C SER A 3 19.40 -3.58 -37.73
N CYS A 4 19.85 -2.39 -38.11
CA CYS A 4 19.65 -1.15 -37.37
C CYS A 4 18.30 -0.56 -37.80
N HIS A 5 17.39 -0.31 -36.85
CA HIS A 5 16.19 0.49 -37.09
C HIS A 5 16.43 1.92 -36.59
N CYS A 6 16.65 2.84 -37.53
CA CYS A 6 16.52 4.28 -37.30
C CYS A 6 15.03 4.65 -37.27
N TRP A 7 14.62 5.38 -36.24
CA TRP A 7 13.35 6.09 -36.22
C TRP A 7 13.62 7.56 -36.55
N PHE A 8 12.92 8.08 -37.56
CA PHE A 8 12.87 9.51 -37.86
C PHE A 8 11.74 10.15 -37.06
N TYR A 9 12.07 11.19 -36.28
CA TYR A 9 11.08 12.11 -35.71
C TYR A 9 10.75 13.19 -36.73
N TYR A 10 9.48 13.29 -37.13
CA TYR A 10 8.96 14.47 -37.81
C TYR A 10 8.44 15.45 -36.76
N SER A 11 9.01 16.65 -36.74
CA SER A 11 8.50 17.79 -35.99
C SER A 11 7.59 18.58 -36.92
N VAL A 12 6.30 18.68 -36.59
CA VAL A 12 5.35 19.52 -37.32
C VAL A 12 5.01 20.70 -36.43
N LEU A 13 5.60 21.85 -36.76
CA LEU A 13 5.21 23.18 -36.30
C LEU A 13 3.91 23.57 -37.02
N ILE A 14 2.83 23.81 -36.28
CA ILE A 14 1.68 24.57 -36.77
C ILE A 14 1.46 25.75 -35.83
N SER A 15 1.78 26.93 -36.35
CA SER A 15 1.40 28.23 -35.83
C SER A 15 0.22 28.77 -36.64
N GLY A 16 -0.75 29.41 -35.96
CA GLY A 16 -1.55 30.49 -36.55
C GLY A 16 -3.08 30.31 -36.61
N LEU A 17 -3.75 31.04 -35.71
CA LEU A 17 -4.88 31.97 -35.96
C LEU A 17 -6.28 31.46 -36.41
N THR A 18 -7.22 31.64 -35.46
CA THR A 18 -8.57 32.26 -35.56
C THR A 18 -9.53 31.84 -36.69
N THR A 19 -10.70 31.31 -36.32
CA THR A 19 -11.99 32.03 -36.26
C THR A 19 -13.12 31.07 -35.87
N ALA A 20 -14.09 31.59 -35.11
CA ALA A 20 -15.26 30.87 -34.65
C ALA A 20 -16.19 30.49 -35.81
N SER A 21 -16.62 29.23 -35.86
CA SER A 21 -17.80 28.79 -36.59
C SER A 21 -18.48 27.69 -35.78
N TRP A 22 -19.68 27.98 -35.29
CA TRP A 22 -20.55 27.01 -34.64
C TRP A 22 -21.37 26.32 -35.73
N SER A 23 -20.96 25.13 -36.13
CA SER A 23 -21.78 24.22 -36.93
C SER A 23 -22.41 23.17 -36.01
N ALA A 24 -23.74 23.20 -35.93
CA ALA A 24 -24.54 22.24 -35.19
C ALA A 24 -24.35 20.83 -35.76
N PHE A 25 -23.79 19.93 -34.96
CA PHE A 25 -23.71 18.52 -35.26
C PHE A 25 -25.00 17.84 -34.77
N VAL A 26 -25.89 17.49 -35.70
CA VAL A 26 -27.06 16.66 -35.42
C VAL A 26 -26.56 15.21 -35.31
N VAL A 27 -26.48 14.70 -34.08
CA VAL A 27 -26.16 13.29 -33.82
C VAL A 27 -27.44 12.46 -33.98
N GLN A 28 -27.44 11.62 -35.00
CA GLN A 28 -28.50 10.65 -35.28
C GLN A 28 -28.34 9.45 -34.34
N VAL A 29 -29.34 9.23 -33.47
CA VAL A 29 -29.38 8.12 -32.51
C VAL A 29 -29.77 6.82 -33.23
N PRO A 30 -28.93 5.77 -33.25
CA PRO A 30 -29.35 4.48 -33.80
C PRO A 30 -30.31 3.76 -32.84
N GLN A 31 -31.39 3.21 -33.40
CA GLN A 31 -32.40 2.42 -32.69
C GLN A 31 -31.81 1.12 -32.14
N ALA A 32 -32.21 0.76 -30.91
CA ALA A 32 -31.80 -0.45 -30.22
C ALA A 32 -32.34 -1.72 -30.89
N THR A 33 -31.44 -2.55 -31.39
CA THR A 33 -31.75 -3.94 -31.78
C THR A 33 -31.77 -4.83 -30.54
N ARG A 34 -32.90 -5.54 -30.35
CA ARG A 34 -33.06 -6.54 -29.29
C ARG A 34 -32.18 -7.75 -29.58
N ALA A 35 -31.19 -8.00 -28.74
CA ALA A 35 -30.47 -9.26 -28.70
C ALA A 35 -31.15 -10.22 -27.72
N SER A 36 -31.59 -11.37 -28.21
CA SER A 36 -32.02 -12.52 -27.39
C SER A 36 -30.81 -13.35 -27.01
N VAL A 37 -30.64 -13.64 -25.72
CA VAL A 37 -29.60 -14.54 -25.22
C VAL A 37 -30.19 -15.92 -25.04
N LEU A 38 -29.70 -16.90 -25.81
CA LEU A 38 -29.95 -18.33 -25.58
C LEU A 38 -29.03 -18.81 -24.46
N LEU A 39 -29.60 -19.14 -23.30
CA LEU A 39 -28.90 -19.83 -22.22
C LEU A 39 -28.72 -21.31 -22.58
N TRP A 40 -27.47 -21.74 -22.79
CA TRP A 40 -27.11 -23.15 -22.85
C TRP A 40 -26.42 -23.56 -21.55
N SER A 41 -27.19 -24.09 -20.60
CA SER A 41 -26.67 -24.72 -19.40
C SER A 41 -26.35 -26.19 -19.67
N LYS A 42 -25.06 -26.54 -19.79
CA LYS A 42 -24.61 -27.93 -19.65
C LYS A 42 -24.65 -28.33 -18.17
N VAL A 43 -25.73 -29.01 -17.79
CA VAL A 43 -25.87 -29.66 -16.48
C VAL A 43 -24.96 -30.89 -16.44
N LYS A 44 -23.94 -30.87 -15.58
CA LYS A 44 -23.20 -32.07 -15.20
C LYS A 44 -24.03 -32.88 -14.20
N ARG A 45 -24.28 -34.15 -14.55
CA ARG A 45 -24.93 -35.17 -13.73
C ARG A 45 -24.14 -35.43 -12.44
N GLY A 46 -24.85 -35.57 -11.32
CA GLY A 46 -24.39 -36.36 -10.19
C GLY A 46 -24.59 -35.71 -8.82
N GLN A 47 -25.82 -35.70 -8.31
CA GLN A 47 -26.16 -36.23 -6.97
C GLN A 47 -27.66 -36.03 -6.73
N LEU A 48 -28.33 -37.16 -6.46
CA LEU A 48 -29.75 -37.27 -6.13
C LEU A 48 -29.93 -37.24 -4.60
N GLY A 49 -31.04 -36.65 -4.17
CA GLY A 49 -31.60 -36.71 -2.81
C GLY A 49 -31.42 -35.40 -2.04
N ASN A 50 -32.42 -34.72 -1.49
CA ASN A 50 -33.79 -35.11 -1.15
C ASN A 50 -34.75 -33.89 -1.20
N THR A 51 -36.01 -34.26 -1.26
CA THR A 51 -37.26 -33.52 -1.46
C THR A 51 -37.65 -32.44 -0.44
N VAL A 52 -38.20 -31.35 -1.01
CA VAL A 52 -39.43 -30.61 -0.65
C VAL A 52 -39.44 -29.70 0.59
N GLY A 53 -39.85 -28.45 0.33
CA GLY A 53 -40.33 -27.50 1.34
C GLY A 53 -40.50 -26.08 0.81
N VAL A 54 -41.43 -25.87 -0.13
CA VAL A 54 -41.91 -24.54 -0.56
C VAL A 54 -42.86 -24.00 0.51
N ALA A 55 -42.56 -22.82 1.07
CA ALA A 55 -43.57 -21.93 1.63
C ALA A 55 -43.09 -20.47 1.61
N THR A 56 -43.87 -19.66 0.92
CA THR A 56 -43.82 -18.20 0.79
C THR A 56 -44.25 -17.53 2.11
N THR A 57 -43.94 -16.23 2.24
CA THR A 57 -44.69 -15.17 2.97
C THR A 57 -44.07 -14.67 4.29
N THR A 58 -43.36 -13.54 4.17
CA THR A 58 -43.48 -12.29 4.95
C THR A 58 -43.04 -12.21 6.43
N THR A 59 -42.46 -11.03 6.72
CA THR A 59 -42.55 -10.19 7.94
C THR A 59 -41.31 -10.09 8.84
N THR A 60 -40.81 -8.86 8.87
CA THR A 60 -40.05 -8.16 9.91
C THR A 60 -40.49 -8.49 11.33
N THR A 61 -39.56 -8.86 12.22
CA THR A 61 -39.51 -8.31 13.59
C THR A 61 -38.16 -8.54 14.27
N THR A 62 -37.67 -7.45 14.83
CA THR A 62 -36.63 -7.28 15.86
C THR A 62 -36.86 -8.22 17.05
N THR A 63 -35.80 -8.82 17.60
CA THR A 63 -35.71 -9.15 19.03
C THR A 63 -34.26 -9.33 19.49
N THR A 64 -33.91 -8.48 20.43
CA THR A 64 -32.80 -8.57 21.38
C THR A 64 -32.83 -9.87 22.17
N THR A 65 -31.70 -10.56 22.31
CA THR A 65 -31.47 -11.50 23.42
C THR A 65 -30.06 -11.42 23.99
N THR A 66 -30.06 -11.38 25.32
CA THR A 66 -28.98 -11.25 26.28
C THR A 66 -28.20 -12.54 26.53
N LYS A 67 -26.90 -12.35 26.83
CA LYS A 67 -26.03 -13.08 27.78
C LYS A 67 -25.83 -14.60 27.59
N LYS A 68 -24.56 -14.97 27.32
CA LYS A 68 -23.86 -15.98 28.14
C LYS A 68 -22.35 -15.70 28.22
N LYS A 69 -21.95 -15.20 29.38
CA LYS A 69 -20.57 -14.94 29.83
C LYS A 69 -19.91 -16.30 30.11
N LYS A 70 -18.85 -16.65 29.38
CA LYS A 70 -17.98 -17.81 29.65
C LYS A 70 -16.65 -17.29 30.16
N GLU A 71 -16.40 -17.47 31.46
CA GLU A 71 -15.13 -17.15 32.12
C GLU A 71 -14.04 -18.13 31.66
N SER A 72 -13.01 -17.60 31.03
CA SER A 72 -11.75 -18.29 30.78
C SER A 72 -10.70 -17.82 31.79
N LYS A 73 -10.18 -18.76 32.58
CA LYS A 73 -9.14 -18.56 33.58
C LYS A 73 -7.83 -18.08 32.91
N LYS A 74 -7.42 -16.84 33.21
CA LYS A 74 -6.08 -16.31 32.89
C LYS A 74 -5.03 -17.03 33.75
N LYS A 75 -4.15 -17.82 33.11
CA LYS A 75 -2.85 -18.18 33.69
C LYS A 75 -1.91 -16.99 33.53
N LYS A 76 -1.40 -16.49 34.66
CA LYS A 76 -0.45 -15.40 34.78
C LYS A 76 0.96 -16.00 34.63
N TYR A 77 1.56 -15.88 33.45
CA TYR A 77 3.00 -16.10 33.27
C TYR A 77 3.71 -14.76 33.45
N THR A 78 4.34 -14.60 34.60
CA THR A 78 5.35 -13.57 34.84
C THR A 78 6.71 -14.26 34.71
N ASP A 79 7.30 -14.25 33.52
CA ASP A 79 8.72 -14.55 33.36
C ASP A 79 9.50 -13.23 33.36
N LYS A 80 10.00 -12.90 34.55
CA LYS A 80 11.17 -12.04 34.69
C LYS A 80 12.36 -12.92 34.32
N SER A 81 13.02 -12.64 33.20
CA SER A 81 14.33 -13.22 32.87
C SER A 81 15.38 -12.67 33.84
N ALA A 82 15.41 -13.20 35.05
CA ALA A 82 16.55 -13.07 35.94
C ALA A 82 17.57 -14.12 35.51
N ILE A 83 18.63 -13.68 34.86
CA ILE A 83 19.86 -14.46 34.67
C ILE A 83 20.27 -14.97 36.07
N SER A 84 20.52 -16.28 36.20
CA SER A 84 20.81 -16.85 37.52
C SER A 84 22.11 -16.24 38.08
N PRO A 85 22.14 -15.89 39.38
CA PRO A 85 23.31 -15.29 40.00
C PRO A 85 24.55 -16.19 39.98
N ASP A 86 24.39 -17.50 39.80
CA ASP A 86 25.51 -18.43 39.63
C ASP A 86 26.22 -18.27 38.28
N LEU A 87 25.50 -17.87 37.22
CA LEU A 87 26.10 -17.63 35.90
C LEU A 87 26.95 -16.35 35.89
N ALA A 88 26.54 -15.34 36.66
CA ALA A 88 27.28 -14.09 36.82
C ALA A 88 28.59 -14.28 37.62
N LYS A 89 28.60 -15.19 38.60
CA LYS A 89 29.82 -15.55 39.34
C LYS A 89 30.85 -16.26 38.47
N TRP A 90 30.40 -17.18 37.61
CA TRP A 90 31.30 -17.92 36.71
C TRP A 90 32.01 -17.01 35.69
N MET A 91 31.38 -15.90 35.27
CA MET A 91 31.98 -14.94 34.33
C MET A 91 32.99 -13.98 34.96
N MET A 92 33.06 -13.87 36.29
CA MET A 92 33.98 -12.95 36.97
C MET A 92 35.23 -13.65 37.54
N GLU A 93 35.22 -14.97 37.72
CA GLU A 93 36.40 -15.75 38.13
C GLU A 93 37.12 -16.32 36.90
N ASN A 94 38.02 -15.52 36.30
CA ASN A 94 39.39 -15.91 35.90
C ASN A 94 39.95 -15.05 34.75
N PRO A 95 40.68 -13.97 35.05
CA PRO A 95 41.80 -13.53 34.22
C PRO A 95 43.12 -14.17 34.72
N GLN A 96 43.77 -14.93 33.82
CA GLN A 96 45.20 -15.25 33.66
C GLN A 96 46.13 -15.45 34.88
N THR A 97 46.96 -16.51 34.85
CA THR A 97 48.40 -16.43 34.47
C THR A 97 49.09 -17.82 34.45
N ASP A 98 49.76 -18.08 33.33
CA ASP A 98 51.07 -18.73 33.08
C ASP A 98 51.47 -20.15 33.56
N ASP A 99 52.04 -20.83 32.55
CA ASP A 99 53.20 -21.73 32.53
C ASP A 99 53.15 -23.21 33.00
N ASN A 100 53.15 -24.06 31.97
CA ASN A 100 54.07 -25.19 31.72
C ASN A 100 53.63 -26.65 32.04
N GLU A 101 54.10 -27.52 31.14
CA GLU A 101 54.17 -29.00 31.16
C GLU A 101 52.97 -29.88 30.71
N LYS A 102 52.96 -30.09 29.39
CA LYS A 102 53.10 -31.41 28.74
C LYS A 102 52.34 -32.59 29.39
N THR A 103 51.09 -32.78 28.96
CA THR A 103 50.47 -34.12 28.96
C THR A 103 49.61 -34.32 27.71
N THR A 104 50.01 -35.33 26.94
CA THR A 104 49.30 -35.93 25.82
C THR A 104 47.94 -36.48 26.26
N SER A 105 46.85 -35.84 25.83
CA SER A 105 45.53 -36.46 25.80
C SER A 105 44.68 -35.89 24.67
N LEU A 106 44.43 -36.76 23.68
CA LEU A 106 43.36 -36.77 22.68
C LEU A 106 42.49 -35.50 22.62
N SER A 107 42.82 -34.64 21.65
CA SER A 107 42.10 -33.42 21.31
C SER A 107 40.72 -33.70 20.71
N ALA A 108 39.71 -33.76 21.56
CA ALA A 108 38.33 -33.50 21.15
C ALA A 108 38.21 -32.00 20.82
N THR A 109 38.15 -31.67 19.54
CA THR A 109 37.91 -30.31 19.06
C THR A 109 36.55 -29.82 19.57
N PRO A 110 36.48 -28.69 20.30
CA PRO A 110 35.20 -28.16 20.76
C PRO A 110 34.32 -27.79 19.56
N PRO A 111 33.01 -28.08 19.60
CA PRO A 111 32.13 -27.85 18.47
C PRO A 111 32.01 -26.34 18.18
N LYS A 112 32.39 -25.93 16.97
CA LYS A 112 32.31 -24.55 16.42
C LYS A 112 30.86 -24.09 16.16
N THR A 113 29.95 -24.25 17.11
CA THR A 113 28.52 -23.96 16.94
C THR A 113 28.11 -22.53 17.36
N SER A 114 28.99 -21.77 18.01
CA SER A 114 28.70 -20.40 18.50
C SER A 114 28.63 -19.35 17.40
N SER A 115 29.41 -19.49 16.32
CA SER A 115 29.54 -18.45 15.28
C SER A 115 28.25 -18.18 14.49
N ARG A 116 27.36 -19.18 14.34
CA ARG A 116 26.10 -18.99 13.58
C ARG A 116 25.09 -18.14 14.35
N ARG A 117 24.98 -18.35 15.67
CA ARG A 117 24.03 -17.61 16.53
C ARG A 117 24.47 -16.16 16.67
N GLU A 118 25.76 -15.93 16.84
CA GLU A 118 26.36 -14.60 16.90
C GLU A 118 26.16 -13.80 15.61
N ARG A 119 26.38 -14.42 14.44
CA ARG A 119 26.09 -13.77 13.15
C ARG A 119 24.61 -13.41 12.98
N GLN A 120 23.70 -14.21 13.52
CA GLN A 120 22.27 -13.92 13.44
C GLN A 120 21.86 -12.77 14.37
N SER A 121 22.40 -12.72 15.59
CA SER A 121 22.13 -11.59 16.49
C SER A 121 22.69 -10.28 15.96
N ILE A 122 23.87 -10.30 15.32
CA ILE A 122 24.46 -9.11 14.69
C ILE A 122 23.54 -8.59 13.57
N ARG A 123 23.05 -9.48 12.69
CA ARG A 123 22.11 -9.09 11.62
C ARG A 123 20.80 -8.51 12.14
N LEU A 124 20.25 -9.07 13.22
CA LEU A 124 19.03 -8.55 13.83
C LEU A 124 19.26 -7.17 14.45
N ALA A 125 20.40 -6.98 15.13
CA ALA A 125 20.77 -5.69 15.69
C ALA A 125 20.97 -4.63 14.59
N GLU A 126 21.66 -4.98 13.49
CA GLU A 126 21.83 -4.09 12.33
C GLU A 126 20.47 -3.71 11.70
N GLN A 127 19.56 -4.66 11.52
CA GLN A 127 18.22 -4.40 11.02
C GLN A 127 17.41 -3.49 11.95
N GLN A 128 17.56 -3.65 13.26
CA GLN A 128 16.89 -2.82 14.23
C GLN A 128 17.39 -1.37 14.18
N VAL A 129 18.71 -1.16 14.15
CA VAL A 129 19.30 0.18 14.01
C VAL A 129 18.85 0.85 12.71
N GLN A 130 18.76 0.09 11.62
CA GLN A 130 18.23 0.61 10.35
C GLN A 130 16.76 1.00 10.45
N ARG A 131 15.93 0.18 11.11
CA ARG A 131 14.51 0.44 11.32
C ARG A 131 14.29 1.70 12.14
N GLU A 132 15.04 1.88 13.23
CA GLU A 132 14.99 3.08 14.08
C GLU A 132 15.38 4.34 13.29
N LYS A 133 16.36 4.22 12.38
CA LYS A 133 16.72 5.32 11.49
C LYS A 133 15.59 5.69 10.51
N ILE A 134 14.96 4.69 9.90
CA ILE A 134 13.81 4.90 8.99
C ILE A 134 12.65 5.53 9.75
N GLU A 135 12.35 5.02 10.95
CA GLU A 135 11.30 5.55 11.83
C GLU A 135 11.56 7.02 12.17
N GLY A 136 12.81 7.37 12.52
CA GLY A 136 13.18 8.78 12.77
C GLY A 136 13.03 9.68 11.54
N LEU A 137 13.34 9.18 10.33
CA LEU A 137 13.14 9.93 9.08
C LEU A 137 11.66 10.09 8.75
N VAL A 138 10.85 9.06 8.97
CA VAL A 138 9.39 9.11 8.78
C VAL A 138 8.77 10.09 9.76
N GLU A 139 9.17 10.07 11.03
CA GLU A 139 8.67 11.00 12.05
C GLU A 139 9.01 12.45 11.69
N GLN A 140 10.24 12.73 11.25
CA GLN A 140 10.63 14.05 10.76
C GLN A 140 9.76 14.50 9.59
N LEU A 141 9.45 13.57 8.68
CA LEU A 141 8.62 13.85 7.52
C LEU A 141 7.16 14.12 7.93
N GLU A 142 6.60 13.36 8.88
CA GLU A 142 5.27 13.62 9.43
C GLU A 142 5.20 14.97 10.13
N GLN A 143 6.20 15.30 10.95
CA GLN A 143 6.30 16.61 11.61
C GLN A 143 6.37 17.76 10.60
N MET A 144 7.03 17.55 9.47
CA MET A 144 7.06 18.53 8.38
C MET A 144 5.73 18.63 7.63
N LEU A 145 5.00 17.54 7.44
CA LEU A 145 3.73 17.53 6.73
C LEU A 145 2.55 18.00 7.59
N ASP A 146 2.66 17.95 8.92
CA ASP A 146 1.59 18.37 9.81
C ASP A 146 1.50 19.91 9.92
N ILE A 147 0.76 20.49 8.98
CA ILE A 147 0.48 21.94 8.89
C ILE A 147 -0.24 22.47 10.15
N LYS A 148 -0.85 21.59 10.97
CA LYS A 148 -1.61 21.98 12.16
C LYS A 148 -0.76 22.22 13.41
N SER A 149 0.56 22.00 13.35
CA SER A 149 1.43 22.38 14.45
C SER A 149 1.56 23.90 14.53
N GLU A 150 0.65 24.55 15.28
CA GLU A 150 0.54 26.00 15.48
C GLU A 150 1.86 26.66 15.95
N ASN A 151 2.80 25.86 16.44
CA ASN A 151 4.09 26.33 16.95
C ASN A 151 5.17 26.54 15.88
N ASN A 152 4.99 26.00 14.66
CA ASN A 152 5.98 26.10 13.60
C ASN A 152 5.43 26.87 12.39
N LYS A 153 5.49 28.21 12.44
CA LYS A 153 5.24 29.10 11.27
C LYS A 153 6.26 28.92 10.12
N LYS A 154 7.13 27.90 10.17
CA LYS A 154 8.07 27.63 9.09
C LYS A 154 7.27 27.05 7.93
N THR A 155 7.14 27.83 6.86
CA THR A 155 6.56 27.36 5.61
C THR A 155 7.31 26.12 5.15
N VAL A 156 6.61 24.99 5.10
CA VAL A 156 7.18 23.72 4.65
C VAL A 156 7.63 23.89 3.21
N SER A 157 8.94 23.77 2.97
CA SER A 157 9.48 23.92 1.63
C SER A 157 9.43 22.56 0.91
N VAL A 158 8.92 22.55 -0.32
CA VAL A 158 8.91 21.34 -1.16
C VAL A 158 10.31 20.74 -1.34
N PRO A 159 11.39 21.53 -1.52
CA PRO A 159 12.75 20.99 -1.60
C PRO A 159 13.18 20.19 -0.37
N ASP A 160 12.79 20.60 0.83
CA ASP A 160 13.14 19.90 2.07
C ASP A 160 12.44 18.53 2.15
N ILE A 161 11.16 18.46 1.75
CA ILE A 161 10.42 17.18 1.66
C ILE A 161 11.13 16.25 0.67
N LEU A 162 11.47 16.75 -0.52
CA LEU A 162 12.15 15.95 -1.54
C LEU A 162 13.55 15.50 -1.09
N ALA A 163 14.26 16.30 -0.29
CA ALA A 163 15.55 15.90 0.27
C ALA A 163 15.40 14.69 1.21
N LEU A 164 14.42 14.71 2.12
CA LEU A 164 14.13 13.57 3.01
C LEU A 164 13.66 12.33 2.25
N VAL A 165 12.79 12.52 1.26
CA VAL A 165 12.33 11.40 0.40
C VAL A 165 13.52 10.78 -0.35
N ARG A 166 14.45 11.59 -0.88
CA ARG A 166 15.67 11.09 -1.50
C ARG A 166 16.58 10.37 -0.50
N GLU A 167 16.72 10.88 0.72
CA GLU A 167 17.49 10.22 1.77
C GLU A 167 16.90 8.85 2.14
N LEU A 168 15.57 8.72 2.20
CA LEU A 168 14.89 7.44 2.39
C LEU A 168 15.20 6.47 1.24
N THR A 169 15.15 6.92 -0.01
CA THR A 169 15.48 6.05 -1.17
C THR A 169 16.94 5.58 -1.21
N GLN A 170 17.84 6.25 -0.50
CA GLN A 170 19.25 5.84 -0.41
C GLN A 170 19.50 4.79 0.68
N GLN A 171 18.51 4.48 1.52
CA GLN A 171 18.66 3.43 2.54
C GLN A 171 18.65 2.05 1.88
N THR A 172 19.61 1.20 2.27
CA THR A 172 19.82 -0.15 1.68
C THR A 172 18.82 -1.20 2.16
N SER A 173 18.12 -0.93 3.27
CA SER A 173 17.08 -1.77 3.82
C SER A 173 15.72 -1.43 3.20
N SER A 174 15.49 -1.87 1.96
CA SER A 174 14.15 -1.87 1.37
C SER A 174 13.60 -3.29 1.38
N SER A 175 12.47 -3.50 2.06
CA SER A 175 11.70 -4.73 1.86
C SER A 175 11.13 -4.71 0.44
N PRO A 176 11.25 -5.79 -0.36
CA PRO A 176 10.68 -5.79 -1.69
C PRO A 176 9.16 -5.62 -1.58
N LEU A 177 8.58 -4.74 -2.41
CA LEU A 177 7.14 -4.49 -2.45
C LEU A 177 6.31 -5.79 -2.54
N THR A 178 6.83 -6.81 -3.24
CA THR A 178 6.21 -8.13 -3.35
C THR A 178 5.97 -8.78 -1.98
N GLN A 179 6.87 -8.58 -1.01
CA GLN A 179 6.66 -9.05 0.36
C GLN A 179 5.53 -8.27 1.04
N LEU A 180 5.50 -6.93 0.92
CA LEU A 180 4.46 -6.10 1.51
C LEU A 180 3.06 -6.51 1.04
N VAL A 181 2.86 -6.61 -0.28
CA VAL A 181 1.56 -6.89 -0.91
C VAL A 181 1.20 -8.39 -0.85
N GLY A 182 2.21 -9.27 -0.85
CA GLY A 182 2.03 -10.72 -0.81
C GLY A 182 1.73 -11.28 0.58
N THR A 183 2.01 -10.53 1.65
CA THR A 183 1.72 -10.99 3.03
C THR A 183 0.22 -11.20 3.26
N THR A 184 -0.12 -12.02 4.27
CA THR A 184 -1.52 -12.20 4.71
C THR A 184 -1.96 -11.08 5.67
N GLN A 185 -1.01 -10.34 6.23
CA GLN A 185 -1.30 -9.25 7.14
C GLN A 185 -1.79 -8.05 6.35
N ARG A 186 -2.94 -7.52 6.75
CA ARG A 186 -3.45 -6.25 6.20
C ARG A 186 -2.48 -5.13 6.58
N ARG A 187 -2.11 -4.31 5.59
CA ARG A 187 -1.31 -3.10 5.80
C ARG A 187 -2.02 -1.95 5.12
N ASP A 188 -2.23 -0.88 5.87
CA ASP A 188 -2.91 0.30 5.41
C ASP A 188 -1.90 1.47 5.39
N TYR A 189 -2.01 2.30 4.37
CA TYR A 189 -1.14 3.45 4.15
C TYR A 189 -1.99 4.66 3.76
N ARG A 190 -1.56 5.85 4.17
CA ARG A 190 -2.12 7.13 3.80
C ARG A 190 -1.21 7.80 2.77
N LEU A 191 -1.79 8.37 1.72
CA LEU A 191 -1.05 9.24 0.80
C LEU A 191 -0.72 10.54 1.53
N ALA A 192 0.48 10.61 2.10
CA ALA A 192 0.91 11.72 2.93
C ALA A 192 1.34 12.93 2.09
N TRP A 193 1.94 12.68 0.92
CA TRP A 193 2.37 13.74 0.02
C TRP A 193 2.33 13.30 -1.44
N VAL A 194 2.01 14.25 -2.31
CA VAL A 194 1.99 14.10 -3.76
C VAL A 194 2.40 15.41 -4.40
N GLY A 195 3.26 15.35 -5.43
CA GLY A 195 3.76 16.55 -6.08
C GLY A 195 2.80 17.20 -7.08
N SER A 196 1.79 16.47 -7.58
CA SER A 196 0.80 17.00 -8.52
C SER A 196 -0.56 16.30 -8.46
N ASP A 197 -1.60 17.04 -8.83
CA ASP A 197 -2.96 16.51 -8.97
C ASP A 197 -3.06 15.42 -10.07
N ASP A 198 -2.20 15.47 -11.08
CA ASP A 198 -2.15 14.48 -12.15
C ASP A 198 -1.67 13.12 -11.66
N SER A 199 -0.74 13.10 -10.71
CA SER A 199 -0.28 11.86 -10.06
C SER A 199 -1.39 11.23 -9.22
N VAL A 200 -2.24 12.04 -8.57
CA VAL A 200 -3.44 11.55 -7.89
C VAL A 200 -4.43 10.98 -8.89
N THR A 201 -4.72 11.67 -9.99
CA THR A 201 -5.64 11.17 -11.04
C THR A 201 -5.12 9.87 -11.67
N HIS A 202 -3.80 9.72 -11.80
CA HIS A 202 -3.18 8.53 -12.36
C HIS A 202 -3.55 7.28 -11.54
N ILE A 203 -3.35 7.32 -10.21
CA ILE A 203 -3.68 6.20 -9.32
C ILE A 203 -5.18 6.07 -9.05
N GLY A 204 -5.88 7.19 -9.03
CA GLY A 204 -7.23 7.34 -8.50
C GLY A 204 -8.34 7.46 -9.53
N THR A 205 -9.48 8.02 -9.12
CA THR A 205 -10.62 8.32 -10.00
C THR A 205 -10.51 9.67 -10.70
N GLY A 206 -9.74 10.61 -10.13
CA GLY A 206 -9.64 11.97 -10.64
C GLY A 206 -10.86 12.85 -10.33
N LEU A 207 -11.80 12.38 -9.50
CA LEU A 207 -13.01 13.13 -9.16
C LEU A 207 -12.74 14.43 -8.40
N HIS A 208 -11.54 14.61 -7.84
CA HIS A 208 -11.10 15.88 -7.25
C HIS A 208 -10.96 17.02 -8.25
N LYS A 209 -10.93 16.73 -9.56
CA LYS A 209 -10.96 17.73 -10.63
C LYS A 209 -12.37 18.23 -10.95
N VAL A 210 -13.41 17.56 -10.43
CA VAL A 210 -14.80 17.97 -10.63
C VAL A 210 -15.07 19.23 -9.79
N PRO A 211 -15.74 20.26 -10.35
CA PRO A 211 -16.12 21.44 -9.58
C PRO A 211 -16.85 21.06 -8.28
N LEU A 212 -16.54 21.76 -7.19
CA LEU A 212 -17.09 21.54 -5.84
C LEU A 212 -16.63 20.27 -5.12
N ALA A 213 -15.95 19.33 -5.79
CA ALA A 213 -15.32 18.19 -5.15
C ALA A 213 -13.89 18.55 -4.74
N ARG A 214 -13.52 18.29 -3.48
CA ARG A 214 -12.14 18.42 -3.00
C ARG A 214 -11.69 17.09 -2.45
N LEU A 215 -10.55 16.59 -2.92
CA LEU A 215 -9.91 15.46 -2.29
C LEU A 215 -9.53 15.83 -0.86
N GLN A 216 -9.94 15.00 0.09
CA GLN A 216 -9.57 15.18 1.48
C GLN A 216 -8.44 14.25 1.86
N GLU A 217 -8.59 12.95 1.60
CA GLU A 217 -7.58 11.93 1.92
C GLU A 217 -7.61 10.80 0.90
N VAL A 218 -6.48 10.11 0.72
CA VAL A 218 -6.37 8.88 -0.06
C VAL A 218 -5.68 7.83 0.81
N PHE A 219 -6.30 6.66 0.91
CA PHE A 219 -5.75 5.52 1.62
C PHE A 219 -5.52 4.37 0.66
N LEU A 220 -4.42 3.66 0.86
CA LEU A 220 -3.99 2.49 0.11
C LEU A 220 -3.86 1.33 1.09
N SER A 221 -4.62 0.27 0.84
CA SER A 221 -4.64 -0.94 1.66
C SER A 221 -4.15 -2.13 0.85
N PHE A 222 -3.39 -3.00 1.51
CA PHE A 222 -3.04 -4.33 1.04
C PHE A 222 -3.73 -5.37 1.91
N PRO A 223 -4.93 -5.86 1.54
CA PRO A 223 -5.60 -6.95 2.23
C PRO A 223 -4.86 -8.30 2.16
N GLY A 224 -3.81 -8.37 1.35
CA GLY A 224 -2.98 -9.55 1.13
C GLY A 224 -3.31 -10.30 -0.17
N ARG A 225 -2.52 -11.34 -0.46
CA ARG A 225 -2.63 -12.15 -1.69
C ARG A 225 -2.61 -11.31 -2.96
N ASN A 226 -1.74 -10.30 -3.01
CA ASN A 226 -1.59 -9.37 -4.13
C ASN A 226 -2.85 -8.52 -4.43
N ARG A 227 -3.83 -8.49 -3.52
CA ARG A 227 -4.98 -7.60 -3.63
C ARG A 227 -4.60 -6.19 -3.18
N VAL A 228 -5.16 -5.21 -3.86
CA VAL A 228 -4.99 -3.79 -3.53
C VAL A 228 -6.35 -3.14 -3.44
N LEU A 229 -6.49 -2.23 -2.48
CA LEU A 229 -7.68 -1.45 -2.29
C LEU A 229 -7.25 0.01 -2.09
N LEU A 230 -7.85 0.93 -2.85
CA LEU A 230 -7.63 2.36 -2.75
C LEU A 230 -8.94 3.01 -2.29
N GLN A 231 -8.90 3.81 -1.22
CA GLN A 231 -10.05 4.56 -0.73
C GLN A 231 -9.78 6.05 -0.91
N GLU A 232 -10.61 6.71 -1.69
CA GLU A 232 -10.57 8.15 -1.86
C GLU A 232 -11.70 8.77 -1.03
N VAL A 233 -11.35 9.69 -0.14
CA VAL A 233 -12.32 10.47 0.61
C VAL A 233 -12.40 11.86 -0.02
N ILE A 234 -13.57 12.19 -0.54
CA ILE A 234 -13.84 13.45 -1.22
C ILE A 234 -14.85 14.24 -0.39
N ARG A 235 -14.48 15.49 -0.10
CA ARG A 235 -15.38 16.47 0.48
C ARG A 235 -16.10 17.24 -0.63
N ILE A 236 -17.42 17.20 -0.61
CA ILE A 236 -18.25 18.05 -1.47
C ILE A 236 -18.47 19.39 -0.76
N LEU A 237 -18.21 20.50 -1.43
CA LEU A 237 -18.48 21.83 -0.88
C LEU A 237 -19.98 21.99 -0.62
N GLY A 238 -20.33 22.28 0.64
CA GLY A 238 -21.71 22.41 1.10
C GLY A 238 -21.98 21.62 2.38
N PRO A 239 -23.27 21.46 2.78
CA PRO A 239 -23.68 20.72 3.97
C PRO A 239 -23.78 19.20 3.72
N PHE A 240 -22.98 18.66 2.81
CA PHE A 240 -23.02 17.25 2.45
C PHE A 240 -21.96 16.46 3.24
N PRO A 241 -22.24 15.20 3.59
CA PRO A 241 -21.25 14.33 4.19
C PRO A 241 -20.10 14.06 3.22
N ASN A 242 -18.98 13.59 3.75
CA ASN A 242 -17.87 13.15 2.93
C ASN A 242 -18.24 11.86 2.19
N VAL A 243 -17.83 11.80 0.92
CA VAL A 243 -18.11 10.70 0.01
C VAL A 243 -16.85 9.85 -0.09
N ARG A 244 -16.97 8.53 0.08
CA ARG A 244 -15.85 7.61 -0.09
C ARG A 244 -16.03 6.74 -1.32
N ASN A 245 -15.07 6.83 -2.22
CA ASN A 245 -14.96 5.89 -3.33
C ASN A 245 -13.95 4.82 -2.97
N THR A 246 -14.24 3.57 -3.31
CA THR A 246 -13.34 2.43 -3.08
C THR A 246 -13.02 1.76 -4.39
N LEU A 247 -11.76 1.82 -4.82
CA LEU A 247 -11.25 1.03 -5.93
C LEU A 247 -10.66 -0.25 -5.37
N SER A 248 -10.99 -1.38 -5.98
CA SER A 248 -10.47 -2.69 -5.60
C SER A 248 -9.88 -3.38 -6.82
N GLY A 249 -8.82 -4.14 -6.59
CA GLY A 249 -8.04 -4.69 -7.67
C GLY A 249 -6.96 -5.66 -7.25
N SER A 250 -6.11 -5.97 -8.21
CA SER A 250 -4.93 -6.81 -8.04
C SER A 250 -3.66 -6.02 -8.39
N SER A 251 -2.52 -6.46 -7.88
CA SER A 251 -1.25 -5.86 -8.25
C SER A 251 -0.19 -6.89 -8.60
N ARG A 252 0.71 -6.47 -9.48
CA ARG A 252 1.85 -7.26 -9.94
C ARG A 252 3.08 -6.37 -9.88
N SER A 253 4.14 -6.88 -9.28
CA SER A 253 5.44 -6.22 -9.24
C SER A 253 6.45 -7.03 -10.05
N SER A 254 7.26 -6.33 -10.83
CA SER A 254 8.39 -6.90 -11.56
C SER A 254 9.60 -5.99 -11.38
N THR A 255 10.72 -6.56 -10.97
CA THR A 255 11.98 -5.81 -10.88
C THR A 255 12.77 -6.02 -12.16
N ARG A 256 13.06 -4.93 -12.87
CA ARG A 256 13.87 -4.92 -14.08
C ARG A 256 14.90 -3.81 -13.97
N ASP A 257 16.15 -4.12 -14.28
CA ASP A 257 17.26 -3.14 -14.28
C ASP A 257 17.41 -2.37 -12.95
N GLY A 258 17.12 -3.04 -11.83
CA GLY A 258 17.18 -2.44 -10.49
C GLY A 258 15.99 -1.58 -10.09
N VAL A 259 15.03 -1.35 -10.99
CA VAL A 259 13.80 -0.60 -10.72
C VAL A 259 12.63 -1.56 -10.56
N THR A 260 11.85 -1.41 -9.50
CA THR A 260 10.62 -2.18 -9.31
C THR A 260 9.46 -1.50 -10.03
N GLU A 261 9.00 -2.10 -11.12
CA GLU A 261 7.76 -1.73 -11.77
C GLU A 261 6.60 -2.36 -11.01
N TRP A 262 5.61 -1.55 -10.64
CA TRP A 262 4.41 -1.96 -9.94
C TRP A 262 3.20 -1.63 -10.80
N ASN A 263 2.51 -2.65 -11.30
CA ASN A 263 1.30 -2.50 -12.08
C ASN A 263 0.09 -2.85 -11.21
N VAL A 264 -0.77 -1.86 -10.98
CA VAL A 264 -2.04 -2.03 -10.25
C VAL A 264 -3.16 -2.09 -11.26
N GLN A 265 -4.03 -3.09 -11.14
CA GLN A 265 -5.20 -3.26 -12.00
C GLN A 265 -6.45 -3.08 -11.17
N TRP A 266 -7.22 -2.04 -11.44
CA TRP A 266 -8.50 -1.79 -10.78
C TRP A 266 -9.61 -2.54 -11.52
N GLU A 267 -10.26 -3.45 -10.80
CA GLU A 267 -11.25 -4.41 -11.31
C GLU A 267 -12.68 -4.05 -10.86
N SER A 268 -12.84 -3.30 -9.78
CA SER A 268 -14.14 -2.82 -9.32
C SER A 268 -14.00 -1.48 -8.61
N MET A 269 -14.99 -0.63 -8.79
CA MET A 269 -15.11 0.64 -8.09
C MET A 269 -16.49 0.73 -7.44
N VAL A 270 -16.50 1.01 -6.14
CA VAL A 270 -17.73 1.37 -5.42
C VAL A 270 -17.70 2.87 -5.20
N ASP A 271 -18.67 3.58 -5.75
CA ASP A 271 -18.81 5.03 -5.50
C ASP A 271 -19.38 5.28 -4.10
N GLY A 272 -19.32 6.52 -3.61
CA GLY A 272 -19.90 6.85 -2.31
C GLY A 272 -21.43 6.89 -2.27
N THR A 273 -22.13 6.45 -3.33
CA THR A 273 -23.56 6.09 -3.27
C THR A 273 -23.76 4.60 -2.98
N GLY A 274 -22.67 3.84 -2.88
CA GLY A 274 -22.69 2.39 -2.73
C GLY A 274 -22.94 1.64 -4.03
N LYS A 275 -22.98 2.34 -5.17
CA LYS A 275 -23.15 1.69 -6.47
C LYS A 275 -21.81 1.13 -6.92
N GLU A 276 -21.83 -0.17 -7.20
CA GLU A 276 -20.69 -0.84 -7.78
C GLU A 276 -20.68 -0.61 -9.30
N LEU A 277 -19.66 0.09 -9.76
CA LEU A 277 -19.28 0.16 -11.16
C LEU A 277 -18.41 -1.08 -11.44
N LEU A 278 -19.09 -2.21 -11.70
CA LEU A 278 -18.43 -3.45 -12.08
C LEU A 278 -17.68 -3.27 -13.39
N ALA A 279 -16.36 -3.46 -13.37
CA ALA A 279 -15.55 -3.61 -14.57
C ALA A 279 -15.69 -5.03 -15.17
N GLY A 280 -16.92 -5.54 -15.31
CA GLY A 280 -17.21 -6.92 -15.73
C GLY A 280 -16.89 -7.22 -17.20
N LYS A 281 -16.38 -6.25 -17.96
CA LYS A 281 -15.82 -6.42 -19.30
C LYS A 281 -14.33 -6.10 -19.22
N GLU A 282 -13.49 -6.84 -19.94
CA GLU A 282 -12.04 -6.59 -20.01
C GLU A 282 -11.70 -5.13 -20.34
N GLU A 283 -12.57 -4.45 -21.07
CA GLU A 283 -12.48 -3.03 -21.44
C GLU A 283 -12.52 -2.06 -20.25
N ASN A 284 -13.04 -2.49 -19.09
CA ASN A 284 -13.23 -1.62 -17.93
C ASN A 284 -12.12 -1.74 -16.89
N ILE A 285 -11.11 -2.60 -17.11
CA ILE A 285 -9.98 -2.77 -16.18
C ILE A 285 -8.99 -1.61 -16.39
N LYS A 286 -8.87 -0.73 -15.38
CA LYS A 286 -7.87 0.35 -15.41
C LYS A 286 -6.52 -0.18 -14.91
N SER A 287 -5.54 -0.27 -15.80
CA SER A 287 -4.16 -0.61 -15.46
C SER A 287 -3.35 0.65 -15.16
N VAL A 288 -2.71 0.70 -13.99
CA VAL A 288 -1.94 1.84 -13.49
C VAL A 288 -0.50 1.39 -13.27
N PRO A 289 0.42 1.65 -14.22
CA PRO A 289 1.83 1.40 -14.02
C PRO A 289 2.43 2.46 -13.09
N LEU A 290 3.27 2.01 -12.16
CA LEU A 290 4.03 2.81 -11.20
C LEU A 290 5.46 2.31 -11.15
N ARG A 291 6.40 3.18 -10.78
CA ARG A 291 7.79 2.81 -10.46
C ARG A 291 7.99 2.99 -8.97
N VAL A 292 8.42 1.95 -8.27
CA VAL A 292 8.68 1.98 -6.83
C VAL A 292 10.17 2.14 -6.62
N TYR A 293 10.54 3.24 -5.97
CA TYR A 293 11.93 3.60 -5.66
C TYR A 293 12.33 3.08 -4.29
N TYR A 294 11.38 3.04 -3.36
CA TYR A 294 11.61 2.54 -2.02
C TYR A 294 10.32 1.97 -1.45
N SER A 295 10.44 0.83 -0.77
CA SER A 295 9.33 0.21 -0.07
C SER A 295 9.82 -0.40 1.24
N ASP A 296 9.16 -0.03 2.32
CA ASP A 296 9.36 -0.57 3.64
C ASP A 296 8.00 -0.77 4.33
N GLU A 297 8.02 -1.38 5.51
CA GLU A 297 6.82 -1.54 6.32
C GLU A 297 6.15 -0.20 6.68
N MET A 298 6.93 0.86 6.88
CA MET A 298 6.42 2.18 7.30
C MET A 298 6.14 3.15 6.15
N VAL A 299 6.76 2.96 4.99
CA VAL A 299 6.74 3.95 3.90
C VAL A 299 6.84 3.30 2.52
N ILE A 300 6.12 3.85 1.56
CA ILE A 300 6.23 3.48 0.14
C ILE A 300 6.42 4.75 -0.67
N ILE A 301 7.51 4.77 -1.45
CA ILE A 301 7.84 5.85 -2.38
C ILE A 301 7.71 5.31 -3.79
N ALA A 302 6.71 5.82 -4.50
CA ALA A 302 6.44 5.45 -5.88
C ALA A 302 6.41 6.69 -6.77
N SER A 303 6.51 6.51 -8.07
CA SER A 303 6.23 7.56 -9.04
C SER A 303 5.39 7.05 -10.20
N ARG A 304 4.71 7.98 -10.87
CA ARG A 304 4.25 7.77 -12.24
C ARG A 304 5.47 7.51 -13.14
N PRO A 305 5.37 6.65 -14.17
CA PRO A 305 6.45 6.44 -15.13
C PRO A 305 6.88 7.77 -15.77
N CYS A 306 8.12 8.17 -15.51
CA CYS A 306 8.77 9.36 -16.06
C CYS A 306 10.29 9.13 -16.11
N ASP A 307 11.01 9.95 -16.87
CA ASP A 307 12.47 9.79 -17.02
C ASP A 307 13.22 10.12 -15.72
N ASP A 308 12.85 11.23 -15.06
CA ASP A 308 13.38 11.61 -13.75
C ASP A 308 12.23 12.01 -12.81
N PRO A 309 11.92 11.22 -11.77
CA PRO A 309 10.85 11.55 -10.81
C PRO A 309 11.23 12.72 -9.91
N TRP A 310 12.53 13.05 -9.81
CA TRP A 310 13.05 14.03 -8.89
C TRP A 310 13.14 15.43 -9.49
N GLN A 311 12.79 15.58 -10.77
CA GLN A 311 12.81 16.85 -11.48
C GLN A 311 11.71 17.78 -10.98
N GLY A 312 12.03 19.08 -10.90
CA GLY A 312 11.10 20.13 -10.48
C GLY A 312 10.64 19.94 -9.03
N ASN A 313 9.33 20.03 -8.81
CA ASN A 313 8.70 19.90 -7.50
C ASN A 313 8.32 18.46 -7.14
N GLY A 314 8.89 17.47 -7.84
CA GLY A 314 8.56 16.05 -7.63
C GLY A 314 7.12 15.72 -8.05
N GLU A 315 6.63 16.34 -9.12
CA GLU A 315 5.24 16.24 -9.60
C GLU A 315 4.76 14.80 -9.77
N ASN A 316 5.67 13.88 -10.12
CA ASN A 316 5.37 12.48 -10.36
C ASN A 316 5.46 11.59 -9.12
N VAL A 317 5.95 12.10 -7.99
CA VAL A 317 6.24 11.33 -6.78
C VAL A 317 4.99 11.19 -5.90
N LEU A 318 4.81 9.99 -5.39
CA LEU A 318 3.76 9.56 -4.48
C LEU A 318 4.42 9.02 -3.20
N LEU A 319 4.08 9.62 -2.07
CA LEU A 319 4.58 9.20 -0.76
C LEU A 319 3.43 8.66 0.07
N PHE A 320 3.48 7.35 0.36
CA PHE A 320 2.55 6.69 1.25
C PHE A 320 3.23 6.39 2.58
N LEU A 321 2.61 6.81 3.68
CA LEU A 321 3.04 6.49 5.04
C LEU A 321 2.09 5.48 5.65
N ARG A 322 2.59 4.59 6.48
CA ARG A 322 1.77 3.59 7.15
C ARG A 322 0.74 4.26 8.08
N GLU A 323 -0.48 3.73 8.04
CA GLU A 323 -1.57 4.13 8.92
C GLU A 323 -2.05 2.90 9.68
N ASP A 324 -1.76 2.82 10.97
CA ASP A 324 -2.13 1.65 11.78
C ASP A 324 -3.62 1.63 12.17
N ASP A 325 -4.29 2.79 12.14
CA ASP A 325 -5.67 2.95 12.58
C ASP A 325 -6.57 3.64 11.52
N LEU A 326 -6.63 3.00 10.36
CA LEU A 326 -7.40 3.47 9.21
C LEU A 326 -8.90 3.65 9.54
N GLU A 327 -9.46 2.75 10.35
CA GLU A 327 -10.89 2.76 10.66
C GLU A 327 -11.29 3.99 11.48
N ASN A 328 -10.53 4.34 12.51
CA ASN A 328 -10.79 5.56 13.29
C ASN A 328 -10.55 6.82 12.45
N LYS A 329 -9.57 6.83 11.53
CA LYS A 329 -9.36 7.94 10.59
C LYS A 329 -10.56 8.13 9.66
N LEU A 330 -11.08 7.04 9.08
CA LEU A 330 -12.26 7.10 8.22
C LEU A 330 -13.51 7.56 8.97
N GLU A 331 -13.69 7.11 10.22
CA GLU A 331 -14.79 7.56 11.07
C GLU A 331 -14.68 9.06 11.42
N ALA A 332 -13.48 9.53 11.75
CA ALA A 332 -13.22 10.94 12.04
C ALA A 332 -13.52 11.85 10.83
N LEU A 333 -13.37 11.32 9.61
CA LEU A 333 -13.72 12.01 8.37
C LEU A 333 -15.23 12.03 8.10
N ARG A 334 -16.09 11.47 8.97
CA ARG A 334 -17.56 11.44 8.82
C ARG A 334 -17.99 10.98 7.43
N VAL A 335 -17.34 9.93 6.96
CA VAL A 335 -17.66 9.31 5.68
C VAL A 335 -19.03 8.64 5.81
N ALA A 336 -19.95 8.97 4.90
CA ALA A 336 -21.28 8.35 4.82
C ALA A 336 -21.27 7.02 4.06
#